data_AF-A0A820FYI1-F1
#
_entry.id   AF-A0A820FYI1-F1
#
_cell.length_a   1.000
_cell.length_b   1.000
_cell.length_c   1.000
_cell.angle_alpha   90.00
_cell.angle_beta   90.00
_cell.angle_gamma   90.00
#
_symmetry.space_group_name_H-M   'P 1'
#
loop_
_entity.id
_entity.type
_entity.pdbx_description
1 polymer ?
#
loop_
_entity_poly.entity_id
_entity_poly.type
_entity_poly.pdbx_seq_one_letter_code
_entity_poly.pdbx_strand_id
1 'polypeptide(L)'
;GGHFTPNTWPNKTIKQFLLEQQTYLSNKKDVTNHDDITHQFQSLNTFEEKLEATVLFHQKQLSNLPATERKQKKISAIPIGLSKSIDQLNIENIIDNIDNYLLDDIVLLIWCQRTTFHNVEPKIDDDKNTIPLFFRYLILLYLKKPNEILSLYFNIIPKYGSWGDLKTLYLSVCQMENEFPTEKILMENLKAACVKILGDQLKHDHRIVLNQPDESANEQEEQMSIKNQEWISNCAKEAPRIGNSRYNQSTIMAKEIAKYIQPIINTTDKSEKQLNADKGYSYQSYKRLISTVCHVLEKASPTFVDEQVRLRTRRDRAFRYTKEQREQLLNAPPSNYITNPEPEPVVPCSLEELQPLLEHLISNKPGPSDDNQSIVFSRGTIMTGGRLDLCKQVVGPKGIQPLLNAMKNSSVVNRLLLGNNIVGLPGAQAISDYIHLNTNSNIDTWYIAGNNFDSECISLICDALATDTNVKALWLKRNPILATGVVHIARMLTTNHYLQTLDLLNTGLLDEGCEILFNSLKSNHTLKHL
;
A
#
# COMPACT_ATOMS: atom_id res chain seq x y z
N GLY A 1 -3.21 12.56 -6.51
CA GLY A 1 -2.80 11.16 -6.71
C GLY A 1 -1.38 11.14 -7.22
N GLY A 2 -0.47 10.49 -6.50
CA GLY A 2 0.92 10.32 -6.97
C GLY A 2 2.02 10.58 -5.94
N HIS A 3 1.91 10.12 -4.68
CA HIS A 3 3.08 10.00 -3.80
C HIS A 3 3.08 8.64 -3.12
N PHE A 4 3.26 7.59 -3.93
CA PHE A 4 3.65 6.27 -3.44
C PHE A 4 4.64 5.66 -4.42
N THR A 5 5.88 6.14 -4.37
CA THR A 5 7.01 5.25 -4.61
C THR A 5 7.21 4.47 -3.31
N PRO A 6 7.01 3.14 -3.27
CA PRO A 6 7.41 2.32 -2.13
C PRO A 6 8.93 2.14 -2.17
N ASN A 7 9.66 3.25 -2.03
CA ASN A 7 11.11 3.27 -1.95
C ASN A 7 11.55 4.11 -0.76
N THR A 8 10.95 3.84 0.40
CA THR A 8 11.53 4.12 1.72
C THR A 8 11.03 3.09 2.74
N TRP A 9 11.75 1.96 2.78
CA TRP A 9 11.98 1.04 3.91
C TRP A 9 10.77 0.38 4.62
N PRO A 10 10.66 -0.97 4.59
CA PRO A 10 9.83 -1.72 5.54
C PRO A 10 10.58 -1.87 6.88
N ASN A 11 11.09 -0.77 7.46
CA ASN A 11 11.73 -0.87 8.78
C ASN A 11 10.67 -1.13 9.86
N LYS A 12 9.47 -0.54 9.79
CA LYS A 12 8.44 -0.76 10.84
C LYS A 12 7.91 -2.19 10.90
N THR A 13 7.68 -2.86 9.78
CA THR A 13 7.15 -4.23 9.79
C THR A 13 8.21 -5.27 10.15
N ILE A 14 9.46 -5.09 9.67
CA ILE A 14 10.58 -5.93 10.10
C ILE A 14 10.98 -5.63 11.54
N LYS A 15 10.94 -4.36 11.98
CA LYS A 15 11.12 -3.96 13.39
C LYS A 15 10.01 -4.49 14.26
N GLN A 16 8.76 -4.49 13.81
CA GLN A 16 7.63 -5.05 14.53
C GLN A 16 7.73 -6.57 14.58
N PHE A 17 8.11 -7.23 13.49
CA PHE A 17 8.42 -8.66 13.46
C PHE A 17 9.61 -9.00 14.37
N LEU A 18 10.67 -8.18 14.39
CA LEU A 18 11.80 -8.28 15.31
C LEU A 18 11.37 -8.07 16.76
N LEU A 19 10.51 -7.09 17.03
CA LEU A 19 9.96 -6.82 18.35
C LEU A 19 9.04 -7.96 18.80
N GLU A 20 8.27 -8.55 17.88
CA GLU A 20 7.40 -9.70 18.13
C GLU A 20 8.21 -11.00 18.33
N GLN A 21 9.28 -11.22 17.55
CA GLN A 21 10.24 -12.30 17.75
C GLN A 21 11.07 -12.09 19.02
N GLN A 22 11.46 -10.86 19.35
CA GLN A 22 12.09 -10.49 20.63
C GLN A 22 11.13 -10.68 21.80
N THR A 23 9.84 -10.37 21.62
CA THR A 23 8.77 -10.62 22.59
C THR A 23 8.54 -12.13 22.73
N TYR A 24 8.65 -12.89 21.65
CA TYR A 24 8.59 -14.36 21.64
C TYR A 24 9.82 -15.01 22.32
N LEU A 25 11.02 -14.49 22.07
CA LEU A 25 12.28 -14.88 22.71
C LEU A 25 12.31 -14.51 24.19
N SER A 26 11.68 -13.39 24.58
CA SER A 26 11.52 -12.99 25.99
C SER A 26 10.39 -13.71 26.72
N ASN A 27 9.40 -14.25 26.00
CA ASN A 27 8.30 -15.02 26.59
C ASN A 27 8.61 -16.51 26.77
N LYS A 28 9.72 -17.04 26.24
CA LYS A 28 10.25 -18.35 26.63
C LYS A 28 10.98 -18.22 27.97
N LYS A 29 10.27 -18.57 29.04
CA LYS A 29 10.72 -18.52 30.44
C LYS A 29 12.12 -19.10 30.66
N ASP A 30 12.80 -18.45 31.61
CA ASP A 30 14.11 -18.70 32.21
C ASP A 30 15.34 -18.21 31.42
N VAL A 31 15.74 -16.94 31.64
CA VAL A 31 17.09 -16.58 32.16
C VAL A 31 17.06 -15.16 32.75
N THR A 32 17.60 -15.03 33.96
CA THR A 32 17.58 -13.90 34.90
C THR A 32 18.45 -12.68 34.54
N ASN A 33 18.26 -12.02 33.39
CA ASN A 33 18.67 -10.62 33.18
C ASN A 33 18.15 -10.10 31.83
N HIS A 34 16.97 -9.47 31.84
CA HIS A 34 16.30 -9.04 30.61
C HIS A 34 16.72 -7.66 30.09
N ASP A 35 17.27 -6.81 30.95
CA ASP A 35 17.50 -5.39 30.60
C ASP A 35 18.90 -5.08 30.01
N ASP A 36 19.86 -5.99 30.12
CA ASP A 36 21.25 -5.75 29.70
C ASP A 36 21.53 -6.15 28.24
N ILE A 37 20.92 -7.25 27.76
CA ILE A 37 21.18 -7.79 26.41
C ILE A 37 20.56 -6.91 25.31
N THR A 38 19.38 -6.33 25.55
CA THR A 38 18.66 -5.50 24.57
C THR A 38 19.43 -4.21 24.26
N HIS A 39 20.05 -3.59 25.27
CA HIS A 39 20.87 -2.40 25.12
C HIS A 39 22.22 -2.72 24.46
N GLN A 40 22.80 -3.89 24.77
CA GLN A 40 24.04 -4.36 24.13
C GLN A 40 23.83 -4.68 22.65
N PHE A 41 22.77 -5.38 22.25
CA PHE A 41 22.53 -5.77 20.85
C PHE A 41 22.33 -4.58 19.91
N GLN A 42 21.69 -3.52 20.40
CA GLN A 42 21.49 -2.27 19.66
C GLN A 42 22.77 -1.44 19.52
N SER A 43 23.76 -1.64 20.40
CA SER A 43 25.07 -0.98 20.36
C SER A 43 26.07 -1.64 19.41
N LEU A 44 25.78 -2.85 18.92
CA LEU A 44 26.60 -3.57 17.95
C LEU A 44 26.45 -2.95 16.56
N ASN A 45 27.59 -2.68 15.92
CA ASN A 45 27.66 -1.92 14.68
C ASN A 45 27.91 -2.80 13.45
N THR A 46 28.41 -4.03 13.64
CA THR A 46 28.67 -4.98 12.56
C THR A 46 27.70 -6.17 12.62
N PHE A 47 27.59 -6.92 11.52
CA PHE A 47 26.75 -8.13 11.50
C PHE A 47 27.44 -9.28 12.20
N GLU A 48 28.75 -9.36 12.07
CA GLU A 48 29.61 -10.32 12.73
C GLU A 48 29.40 -10.24 14.25
N GLU A 49 29.41 -9.03 14.82
CA GLU A 49 29.11 -8.79 16.24
C GLU A 49 27.69 -9.29 16.62
N LYS A 50 26.68 -8.97 15.81
CA LYS A 50 25.28 -9.36 16.08
C LYS A 50 25.05 -10.86 15.95
N LEU A 51 25.72 -11.50 14.99
CA LEU A 51 25.70 -12.94 14.81
C LEU A 51 26.39 -13.64 15.98
N GLU A 52 27.56 -13.17 16.40
CA GLU A 52 28.29 -13.69 17.56
C GLU A 52 27.42 -13.64 18.82
N ALA A 53 26.82 -12.48 19.10
CA ALA A 53 25.93 -12.31 20.25
C ALA A 53 24.72 -13.26 20.21
N THR A 54 24.14 -13.48 19.03
CA THR A 54 23.00 -14.39 18.84
C THR A 54 23.40 -15.85 19.07
N VAL A 55 24.55 -16.26 18.53
CA VAL A 55 25.08 -17.62 18.74
C VAL A 55 25.40 -17.86 20.21
N LEU A 56 26.05 -16.91 20.88
CA LEU A 56 26.35 -16.99 22.32
C LEU A 56 25.09 -17.06 23.18
N PHE A 57 24.05 -16.29 22.82
CA PHE A 57 22.75 -16.35 23.49
C PHE A 57 22.14 -17.75 23.40
N HIS A 58 22.06 -18.32 22.20
CA HIS A 58 21.52 -19.66 21.99
C HIS A 58 22.36 -20.74 22.68
N GLN A 59 23.69 -20.65 22.64
CA GLN A 59 24.57 -21.55 23.40
C GLN A 59 24.30 -21.50 24.91
N LYS A 60 24.11 -20.30 25.47
CA LYS A 60 23.77 -20.12 26.88
C LYS A 60 22.43 -20.78 27.20
N GLN A 61 21.40 -20.54 26.39
CA GLN A 61 20.10 -21.17 26.53
C GLN A 61 20.20 -22.70 26.48
N LEU A 62 21.01 -23.24 25.56
CA LEU A 62 21.25 -24.68 25.43
C LEU A 62 21.98 -25.28 26.63
N SER A 63 22.96 -24.56 27.20
CA SER A 63 23.68 -25.00 28.40
C SER A 63 22.77 -25.12 29.62
N ASN A 64 21.71 -24.32 29.69
CA ASN A 64 20.72 -24.32 30.76
C ASN A 64 19.69 -25.45 30.64
N LEU A 65 19.61 -26.16 29.51
CA LEU A 65 18.67 -27.27 29.33
C LEU A 65 19.14 -28.57 30.02
N PRO A 66 18.21 -29.39 30.56
CA PRO A 66 18.51 -30.72 31.07
C PRO A 66 19.22 -31.61 30.04
N ALA A 67 20.15 -32.46 30.49
CA ALA A 67 20.94 -33.33 29.61
C ALA A 67 20.09 -34.31 28.77
N THR A 68 18.93 -34.70 29.28
CA THR A 68 17.94 -35.54 28.59
C THR A 68 17.28 -34.82 27.42
N GLU A 69 16.91 -33.55 27.59
CA GLU A 69 16.33 -32.73 26.52
C GLU A 69 17.34 -32.37 25.43
N ARG A 70 18.60 -32.10 25.81
CA ARG A 70 19.70 -31.88 24.86
C ARG A 70 19.92 -33.09 23.94
N LYS A 71 19.87 -34.31 24.49
CA LYS A 71 19.97 -35.55 23.71
C LYS A 71 18.75 -35.79 22.81
N GLN A 72 17.53 -35.51 23.28
CA GLN A 72 16.31 -35.69 22.49
C GLN A 72 16.23 -34.76 21.29
N LYS A 73 16.65 -33.51 21.44
CA LYS A 73 16.60 -32.51 20.36
C LYS A 73 17.75 -32.62 19.34
N LYS A 74 18.66 -33.59 19.47
CA LYS A 74 19.88 -33.75 18.63
C LYS A 74 20.69 -32.44 18.51
N ILE A 75 20.73 -31.62 19.55
CA ILE A 75 21.38 -30.32 19.48
C ILE A 75 22.88 -30.53 19.71
N SER A 76 23.67 -30.49 18.64
CA SER A 76 25.12 -30.39 18.74
C SER A 76 25.47 -29.04 19.35
N ALA A 77 26.26 -29.04 20.43
CA ALA A 77 26.82 -27.82 20.96
C ALA A 77 27.66 -27.16 19.86
N ILE A 78 27.30 -25.94 19.46
CA ILE A 78 28.10 -25.14 18.51
C ILE A 78 29.52 -25.06 19.10
N PRO A 79 30.59 -25.50 18.41
CA PRO A 79 31.92 -25.69 19.01
C PRO A 79 32.47 -24.42 19.67
N ILE A 80 33.06 -24.57 20.86
CA ILE A 80 33.73 -23.51 21.60
C ILE A 80 35.08 -23.25 20.94
N GLY A 81 35.14 -22.18 20.13
CA GLY A 81 36.36 -21.75 19.45
C GLY A 81 36.21 -20.48 18.62
N LEU A 82 35.33 -19.55 19.03
CA LEU A 82 34.97 -18.35 18.24
C LEU A 82 35.61 -17.05 18.76
N SER A 83 36.65 -17.11 19.60
CA SER A 83 37.10 -15.94 20.36
C SER A 83 38.07 -14.98 19.67
N LYS A 84 38.22 -14.99 18.34
CA LYS A 84 38.96 -13.95 17.59
C LYS A 84 38.40 -13.85 16.18
N SER A 85 37.60 -12.80 15.94
CA SER A 85 36.94 -12.40 14.70
C SER A 85 36.14 -13.51 14.00
N ILE A 86 34.85 -13.26 13.78
CA ILE A 86 34.07 -14.08 12.86
C ILE A 86 34.56 -13.76 11.44
N ASP A 87 35.63 -14.44 11.02
CA ASP A 87 36.06 -14.47 9.64
C ASP A 87 35.09 -15.37 8.84
N GLN A 88 35.10 -15.29 7.51
CA GLN A 88 34.19 -16.02 6.62
C GLN A 88 34.08 -17.53 6.91
N LEU A 89 35.16 -18.17 7.38
CA LEU A 89 35.21 -19.58 7.81
C LEU A 89 34.37 -19.89 9.06
N ASN A 90 34.20 -18.93 9.99
CA ASN A 90 33.47 -19.14 11.23
C ASN A 90 31.95 -19.18 11.00
N ILE A 91 31.45 -18.43 10.00
CA ILE A 91 30.02 -18.39 9.66
C ILE A 91 29.58 -19.67 8.98
N GLU A 92 30.41 -20.21 8.08
CA GLU A 92 30.13 -21.49 7.42
C GLU A 92 30.00 -22.63 8.46
N ASN A 93 30.85 -22.64 9.48
CA ASN A 93 30.75 -23.61 10.59
C ASN A 93 29.52 -23.40 11.49
N ILE A 94 29.11 -22.14 11.73
CA ILE A 94 27.84 -21.85 12.42
C ILE A 94 26.69 -22.43 11.60
N ILE A 95 26.66 -22.14 10.29
CA ILE A 95 25.62 -22.59 9.36
C ILE A 95 25.53 -24.12 9.29
N ASP A 96 26.66 -24.81 9.34
CA ASP A 96 26.74 -26.27 9.37
C ASP A 96 26.02 -26.90 10.58
N ASN A 97 25.87 -26.16 11.68
CA ASN A 97 25.34 -26.66 12.95
C ASN A 97 23.99 -26.01 13.35
N ILE A 98 23.29 -25.34 12.42
CA ILE A 98 22.02 -24.66 12.69
C ILE A 98 20.87 -25.65 12.96
N ASP A 99 20.23 -25.49 14.11
CA ASP A 99 18.91 -26.08 14.40
C ASP A 99 17.76 -25.14 13.96
N ASN A 100 16.53 -25.65 13.98
CA ASN A 100 15.38 -24.86 13.51
C ASN A 100 15.05 -23.66 14.42
N TYR A 101 15.54 -23.62 15.68
CA TYR A 101 15.31 -22.49 16.57
C TYR A 101 16.26 -21.33 16.26
N LEU A 102 17.51 -21.65 15.90
CA LEU A 102 18.51 -20.67 15.50
C LEU A 102 18.32 -20.18 14.06
N LEU A 103 17.68 -20.98 13.20
CA LEU A 103 17.44 -20.65 11.79
C LEU A 103 16.65 -19.35 11.63
N ASP A 104 15.55 -19.19 12.37
CA ASP A 104 14.65 -18.03 12.26
C ASP A 104 15.38 -16.72 12.61
N ASP A 105 16.16 -16.74 13.69
CA ASP A 105 16.95 -15.59 14.15
C ASP A 105 18.08 -15.24 13.17
N ILE A 106 18.77 -16.24 12.62
CA ILE A 106 19.84 -15.99 11.64
C ILE A 106 19.27 -15.45 10.33
N VAL A 107 18.16 -16.00 9.83
CA VAL A 107 17.50 -15.47 8.63
C VAL A 107 17.09 -14.01 8.85
N LEU A 108 16.58 -13.71 10.04
CA LEU A 108 16.19 -12.35 10.41
C LEU A 108 17.39 -11.39 10.45
N LEU A 109 18.52 -11.81 11.03
CA LEU A 109 19.75 -11.01 11.06
C LEU A 109 20.31 -10.73 9.67
N ILE A 110 20.33 -11.75 8.81
CA ILE A 110 20.71 -11.64 7.41
C ILE A 110 19.78 -10.60 6.74
N TRP A 111 18.46 -10.70 6.96
CA TRP A 111 17.50 -9.73 6.41
C TRP A 111 17.72 -8.29 6.91
N CYS A 112 18.10 -8.11 8.18
CA CYS A 112 18.45 -6.80 8.72
C CYS A 112 19.66 -6.17 8.01
N GLN A 113 20.68 -6.95 7.65
CA GLN A 113 21.80 -6.42 6.88
C GLN A 113 21.35 -5.85 5.54
N ARG A 114 20.51 -6.61 4.82
CA ARG A 114 19.99 -6.19 3.51
C ARG A 114 19.28 -4.84 3.58
N THR A 115 18.51 -4.61 4.64
CA THR A 115 17.85 -3.30 4.84
C THR A 115 18.82 -2.19 5.24
N THR A 116 19.83 -2.49 6.04
CA THR A 116 20.76 -1.49 6.60
C THR A 116 21.79 -1.02 5.56
N PHE A 117 22.23 -1.92 4.68
CA PHE A 117 23.35 -1.67 3.78
C PHE A 117 22.98 -1.70 2.28
N HIS A 118 21.69 -1.77 1.93
CA HIS A 118 21.23 -1.85 0.53
C HIS A 118 21.93 -0.88 -0.44
N ASN A 119 22.16 0.35 -0.01
CA ASN A 119 22.69 1.42 -0.84
C ASN A 119 24.23 1.42 -0.91
N VAL A 120 24.89 0.60 -0.10
CA VAL A 120 26.35 0.53 0.09
C VAL A 120 26.92 -0.81 -0.38
N GLU A 121 26.08 -1.85 -0.49
CA GLU A 121 26.51 -3.14 -1.03
C GLU A 121 26.97 -3.03 -2.50
N PRO A 122 28.08 -3.70 -2.84
CA PRO A 122 28.57 -3.71 -4.21
C PRO A 122 27.52 -4.33 -5.12
N LYS A 123 27.16 -3.62 -6.19
CA LYS A 123 26.32 -4.20 -7.24
C LYS A 123 27.06 -5.37 -7.85
N ILE A 124 26.36 -6.51 -7.99
CA ILE A 124 26.89 -7.60 -8.80
C ILE A 124 27.13 -7.06 -10.21
N ASP A 125 28.40 -7.08 -10.58
CA ASP A 125 28.89 -6.78 -11.91
C ASP A 125 29.44 -8.10 -12.47
N ASP A 126 29.16 -8.38 -13.74
CA ASP A 126 29.66 -9.60 -14.38
C ASP A 126 31.21 -9.64 -14.39
N ASP A 127 31.86 -8.48 -14.25
CA ASP A 127 33.32 -8.33 -14.22
C ASP A 127 33.94 -8.27 -12.81
N LYS A 128 33.13 -8.14 -11.74
CA LYS A 128 33.62 -8.07 -10.35
C LYS A 128 33.06 -9.23 -9.52
N ASN A 129 33.96 -10.04 -8.98
CA ASN A 129 33.67 -11.26 -8.22
C ASN A 129 33.18 -10.97 -6.78
N THR A 130 32.35 -9.94 -6.58
CA THR A 130 31.89 -9.50 -5.27
C THR A 130 30.42 -9.83 -5.09
N ILE A 131 30.16 -10.82 -4.24
CA ILE A 131 28.80 -11.24 -3.86
C ILE A 131 28.41 -10.45 -2.59
N PRO A 132 27.23 -9.80 -2.55
CA PRO A 132 26.80 -9.12 -1.34
C PRO A 132 26.60 -10.13 -0.20
N LEU A 133 27.01 -9.74 1.01
CA LEU A 133 27.05 -10.62 2.18
C LEU A 133 25.69 -11.26 2.47
N PHE A 134 24.62 -10.46 2.36
CA PHE A 134 23.24 -10.95 2.48
C PHE A 134 22.98 -12.19 1.61
N PHE A 135 23.27 -12.11 0.31
CA PHE A 135 23.00 -13.20 -0.63
C PHE A 135 23.94 -14.38 -0.42
N ARG A 136 25.21 -14.12 -0.08
CA ARG A 136 26.16 -15.20 0.26
C ARG A 136 25.63 -16.04 1.42
N TYR A 137 25.22 -15.41 2.52
CA TYR A 137 24.72 -16.13 3.69
C TYR A 137 23.37 -16.80 3.44
N LEU A 138 22.48 -16.17 2.67
CA LEU A 138 21.22 -16.80 2.28
C LEU A 138 21.46 -18.07 1.44
N ILE A 139 22.44 -18.05 0.52
CA ILE A 139 22.82 -19.23 -0.27
C ILE A 139 23.38 -20.33 0.64
N LEU A 140 24.29 -19.99 1.56
CA LEU A 140 24.87 -20.97 2.50
C LEU A 140 23.80 -21.61 3.39
N LEU A 141 22.83 -20.82 3.90
CA LEU A 141 21.69 -21.35 4.64
C LEU A 141 20.82 -22.28 3.77
N TYR A 142 20.56 -21.88 2.52
CA TYR A 142 19.80 -22.69 1.59
C TYR A 142 20.48 -24.05 1.32
N LEU A 143 21.80 -24.09 1.16
CA LEU A 143 22.53 -25.34 0.97
C LEU A 143 22.38 -26.33 2.14
N LYS A 144 22.11 -25.83 3.35
CA LYS A 144 21.89 -26.67 4.54
C LYS A 144 20.43 -27.01 4.81
N LYS A 145 19.53 -26.06 4.57
CA LYS A 145 18.10 -26.15 4.89
C LYS A 145 17.25 -25.79 3.67
N PRO A 146 17.38 -26.53 2.55
CA PRO A 146 16.79 -26.12 1.27
C PRO A 146 15.26 -26.05 1.32
N ASN A 147 14.62 -26.98 2.05
CA ASN A 147 13.17 -27.03 2.14
C ASN A 147 12.62 -25.89 3.00
N GLU A 148 13.25 -25.62 4.14
CA GLU A 148 12.86 -24.56 5.07
C GLU A 148 13.05 -23.19 4.44
N ILE A 149 14.20 -22.94 3.81
CA ILE A 149 14.46 -21.67 3.12
C ILE A 149 13.48 -21.45 1.97
N LEU A 150 13.22 -22.46 1.13
CA LEU A 150 12.28 -22.31 0.01
C LEU A 150 10.83 -22.11 0.46
N SER A 151 10.38 -22.86 1.47
CA SER A 151 8.97 -22.86 1.89
C SER A 151 8.60 -21.70 2.81
N LEU A 152 9.48 -21.32 3.74
CA LEU A 152 9.18 -20.34 4.78
C LEU A 152 9.70 -18.94 4.43
N TYR A 153 10.87 -18.87 3.78
CA TYR A 153 11.63 -17.63 3.70
C TYR A 153 11.73 -17.05 2.29
N PHE A 154 11.51 -17.85 1.25
CA PHE A 154 11.76 -17.41 -0.12
C PHE A 154 10.75 -16.37 -0.63
N ASN A 155 9.49 -16.49 -0.23
CA ASN A 155 8.43 -15.53 -0.57
C ASN A 155 8.55 -14.19 0.17
N ILE A 156 9.42 -14.11 1.18
CA ILE A 156 9.71 -12.87 1.91
C ILE A 156 10.47 -11.89 1.00
N ILE A 157 11.24 -12.39 0.03
CA ILE A 157 12.05 -11.55 -0.88
C ILE A 157 11.20 -10.54 -1.65
N PRO A 158 10.18 -10.94 -2.43
CA PRO A 158 9.32 -9.97 -3.12
C PRO A 158 8.41 -9.17 -2.17
N LYS A 159 8.19 -9.65 -0.93
CA LYS A 159 7.31 -8.99 0.05
C LYS A 159 7.99 -7.88 0.83
N TYR A 160 9.26 -8.05 1.19
CA TYR A 160 10.00 -7.14 2.07
C TYR A 160 11.31 -6.63 1.46
N GLY A 161 11.73 -7.17 0.31
CA GLY A 161 12.86 -6.70 -0.49
C GLY A 161 12.38 -6.02 -1.77
N SER A 162 13.23 -6.02 -2.81
CA SER A 162 12.87 -5.57 -4.15
C SER A 162 12.83 -6.73 -5.14
N TRP A 163 12.11 -6.58 -6.25
CA TRP A 163 12.09 -7.62 -7.30
C TRP A 163 13.48 -7.87 -7.91
N GLY A 164 14.34 -6.85 -7.87
CA GLY A 164 15.74 -6.91 -8.23
C GLY A 164 16.57 -7.79 -7.30
N ASP A 165 16.14 -8.04 -6.05
CA ASP A 165 16.84 -8.95 -5.15
C ASP A 165 16.79 -10.40 -5.62
N LEU A 166 15.70 -10.82 -6.26
CA LEU A 166 15.62 -12.16 -6.88
C LEU A 166 16.62 -12.30 -8.03
N LYS A 167 16.82 -11.22 -8.79
CA LYS A 167 17.85 -11.17 -9.83
C LYS A 167 19.24 -11.21 -9.20
N THR A 168 19.50 -10.41 -8.17
CA THR A 168 20.82 -10.40 -7.50
C THR A 168 21.13 -11.76 -6.88
N LEU A 169 20.16 -12.39 -6.21
CA LEU A 169 20.30 -13.75 -5.68
C LEU A 169 20.63 -14.77 -6.78
N TYR A 170 19.90 -14.75 -7.90
CA TYR A 170 20.20 -15.62 -9.04
C TYR A 170 21.65 -15.46 -9.52
N LEU A 171 22.11 -14.21 -9.66
CA LEU A 171 23.48 -13.93 -10.11
C LEU A 171 24.52 -14.35 -9.07
N SER A 172 24.24 -14.17 -7.77
CA SER A 172 25.08 -14.67 -6.68
C SER A 172 25.23 -16.19 -6.75
N VAL A 173 24.15 -16.92 -7.03
CA VAL A 173 24.19 -18.38 -7.21
C VAL A 173 25.08 -18.75 -8.38
N CYS A 174 24.98 -18.05 -9.52
CA CYS A 174 25.86 -18.32 -10.66
C CYS A 174 27.35 -18.09 -10.35
N GLN A 175 27.68 -17.08 -9.54
CA GLN A 175 29.06 -16.82 -9.13
C GLN A 175 29.58 -17.88 -8.14
N MET A 176 28.74 -18.33 -7.20
CA MET A 176 29.10 -19.32 -6.18
C MET A 176 29.06 -20.78 -6.68
N GLU A 177 28.49 -21.06 -7.85
CA GLU A 177 28.31 -22.43 -8.37
C GLU A 177 29.64 -23.22 -8.46
N ASN A 178 30.75 -22.52 -8.74
CA ASN A 178 32.07 -23.13 -8.80
C ASN A 178 32.68 -23.43 -7.41
N GLU A 179 32.21 -22.77 -6.35
CA GLU A 179 32.65 -23.02 -4.96
C GLU A 179 32.02 -24.30 -4.41
N PHE A 180 30.89 -24.75 -4.95
CA PHE A 180 30.05 -25.84 -4.43
C PHE A 180 29.68 -26.88 -5.51
N PRO A 181 30.66 -27.63 -6.06
CA PRO A 181 30.43 -28.55 -7.17
C PRO A 181 29.54 -29.75 -6.81
N THR A 182 29.52 -30.17 -5.53
CA THR A 182 28.69 -31.28 -5.03
C THR A 182 27.21 -30.90 -4.89
N GLU A 183 26.92 -29.61 -4.72
CA GLU A 183 25.58 -29.05 -4.48
C GLU A 183 24.93 -28.49 -5.75
N LYS A 184 25.47 -28.81 -6.94
CA LYS A 184 24.99 -28.27 -8.22
C LYS A 184 23.47 -28.36 -8.42
N ILE A 185 22.86 -29.49 -8.04
CA ILE A 185 21.40 -29.69 -8.14
C ILE A 185 20.65 -28.71 -7.24
N LEU A 186 21.13 -28.45 -6.02
CA LEU A 186 20.54 -27.46 -5.12
C LEU A 186 20.67 -26.06 -5.72
N MET A 187 21.84 -25.70 -6.25
CA MET A 187 22.04 -24.40 -6.90
C MET A 187 21.10 -24.21 -8.11
N GLU A 188 20.90 -25.24 -8.93
CA GLU A 188 19.93 -25.23 -10.04
C GLU A 188 18.49 -25.05 -9.54
N ASN A 189 18.11 -25.72 -8.45
CA ASN A 189 16.79 -25.57 -7.83
C ASN A 189 16.56 -24.14 -7.31
N LEU A 190 17.58 -23.51 -6.71
CA LEU A 190 17.49 -22.13 -6.22
C LEU A 190 17.33 -21.13 -7.38
N LYS A 191 18.10 -21.31 -8.47
CA LYS A 191 17.94 -20.53 -9.71
C LYS A 191 16.52 -20.68 -10.27
N ALA A 192 16.02 -21.91 -10.36
CA ALA A 192 14.67 -22.20 -10.83
C ALA A 192 13.59 -21.55 -9.95
N ALA A 193 13.78 -21.51 -8.63
CA ALA A 193 12.86 -20.84 -7.72
C ALA A 193 12.80 -19.32 -7.97
N CYS A 194 13.94 -18.65 -8.19
CA CYS A 194 13.97 -17.23 -8.57
C CYS A 194 13.21 -16.98 -9.88
N VAL A 195 13.46 -17.81 -10.89
CA VAL A 195 12.79 -17.74 -12.20
C VAL A 195 11.29 -17.94 -12.05
N LYS A 196 10.86 -18.91 -11.25
CA LYS A 196 9.46 -19.22 -10.99
C LYS A 196 8.73 -18.02 -10.38
N ILE A 197 9.25 -17.45 -9.29
CA ILE A 197 8.60 -16.34 -8.59
C ILE A 197 8.46 -15.11 -9.50
N LEU A 198 9.54 -14.71 -10.18
CA LEU A 198 9.49 -13.60 -11.14
C LEU A 198 8.51 -13.90 -12.28
N GLY A 199 8.56 -15.11 -12.83
CA GLY A 199 7.70 -15.52 -13.93
C GLY A 199 6.21 -15.56 -13.55
N ASP A 200 5.88 -16.06 -12.36
CA ASP A 200 4.51 -16.09 -11.83
C ASP A 200 3.98 -14.67 -11.63
N GLN A 201 4.77 -13.78 -11.00
CA GLN A 201 4.35 -12.39 -10.82
C GLN A 201 4.19 -11.66 -12.14
N LEU A 202 5.11 -11.83 -13.10
CA LEU A 202 5.01 -11.19 -14.42
C LEU A 202 3.78 -11.65 -15.19
N LYS A 203 3.42 -12.94 -15.09
CA LYS A 203 2.16 -13.48 -15.64
C LYS A 203 0.95 -12.81 -14.98
N HIS A 204 0.98 -12.69 -13.65
CA HIS A 204 -0.08 -12.03 -12.89
C HIS A 204 -0.23 -10.56 -13.29
N ASP A 205 0.84 -9.77 -13.24
CA ASP A 205 0.87 -8.35 -13.64
C ASP A 205 0.38 -8.15 -15.09
N HIS A 206 0.80 -9.02 -16.01
CA HIS A 206 0.36 -8.94 -17.40
C HIS A 206 -1.12 -9.27 -17.58
N ARG A 207 -1.66 -10.24 -16.83
CA ARG A 207 -3.08 -10.56 -16.83
C ARG A 207 -3.91 -9.38 -16.33
N ILE A 208 -3.44 -8.68 -15.29
CA ILE A 208 -4.11 -7.47 -14.80
C ILE A 208 -4.16 -6.43 -15.92
N VAL A 209 -3.05 -6.17 -16.60
CA VAL A 209 -2.99 -5.20 -17.71
C VAL A 209 -3.92 -5.57 -18.87
N LEU A 210 -4.00 -6.85 -19.26
CA LEU A 210 -4.86 -7.30 -20.36
C LEU A 210 -6.36 -7.28 -20.01
N ASN A 211 -6.69 -7.42 -18.72
CA ASN A 211 -8.06 -7.40 -18.22
C ASN A 211 -8.53 -5.99 -17.81
N GLN A 212 -7.72 -4.95 -18.02
CA GLN A 212 -8.18 -3.58 -17.84
C GLN A 212 -9.24 -3.28 -18.91
N PRO A 213 -10.45 -2.85 -18.53
CA PRO A 213 -11.45 -2.43 -19.50
C PRO A 213 -10.86 -1.32 -20.38
N ASP A 214 -11.18 -1.38 -21.66
CA ASP A 214 -10.82 -0.34 -22.63
C ASP A 214 -11.31 1.02 -22.12
N GLU A 215 -10.60 2.13 -22.38
CA GLU A 215 -10.97 3.49 -21.91
C GLU A 215 -12.35 3.97 -22.43
N SER A 216 -13.07 3.12 -23.17
CA SER A 216 -14.41 3.32 -23.72
C SER A 216 -15.52 2.50 -23.04
N ALA A 217 -15.21 1.75 -21.97
CA ALA A 217 -16.20 0.93 -21.26
C ALA A 217 -17.18 1.77 -20.42
N ASN A 218 -18.46 1.37 -20.42
CA ASN A 218 -19.55 2.06 -19.75
C ASN A 218 -19.49 1.94 -18.21
N GLU A 219 -20.05 2.94 -17.52
CA GLU A 219 -20.06 3.09 -16.04
C GLU A 219 -20.57 1.85 -15.25
N GLN A 220 -21.37 0.98 -15.86
CA GLN A 220 -21.90 -0.24 -15.23
C GLN A 220 -20.90 -1.41 -15.21
N GLU A 221 -19.99 -1.50 -16.19
CA GLU A 221 -18.94 -2.53 -16.22
C GLU A 221 -17.78 -2.19 -15.27
N GLU A 222 -17.53 -0.89 -15.08
CA GLU A 222 -16.53 -0.36 -14.14
C GLU A 222 -16.86 -0.74 -12.69
N GLN A 223 -18.14 -0.66 -12.29
CA GLN A 223 -18.60 -0.99 -10.94
C GLN A 223 -18.48 -2.48 -10.57
N MET A 224 -18.57 -3.41 -11.54
CA MET A 224 -18.33 -4.84 -11.30
C MET A 224 -16.84 -5.20 -11.26
N SER A 225 -16.01 -4.50 -12.04
CA SER A 225 -14.55 -4.67 -12.08
C SER A 225 -13.85 -4.28 -10.76
N ILE A 226 -14.32 -3.22 -10.10
CA ILE A 226 -13.70 -2.65 -8.89
C ILE A 226 -13.71 -3.60 -7.68
N LYS A 227 -14.62 -4.58 -7.60
CA LYS A 227 -14.70 -5.51 -6.45
C LYS A 227 -13.51 -6.48 -6.34
N ASN A 228 -12.68 -6.63 -7.38
CA ASN A 228 -11.54 -7.56 -7.43
C ASN A 228 -10.23 -6.87 -7.91
N GLN A 229 -10.05 -5.56 -7.67
CA GLN A 229 -8.88 -4.83 -8.20
C GLN A 229 -7.56 -5.36 -7.63
N GLU A 230 -6.86 -6.16 -8.44
CA GLU A 230 -5.48 -6.56 -8.24
C GLU A 230 -4.55 -5.44 -8.75
N TRP A 231 -3.47 -5.17 -8.00
CA TRP A 231 -2.52 -4.10 -8.32
C TRP A 231 -1.31 -4.65 -9.06
N ILE A 232 -0.90 -3.94 -10.11
CA ILE A 232 0.31 -4.27 -10.88
C ILE A 232 1.54 -4.00 -10.00
N SER A 233 2.40 -5.00 -9.84
CA SER A 233 3.64 -4.84 -9.07
C SER A 233 4.73 -4.09 -9.85
N ASN A 234 5.82 -3.70 -9.17
CA ASN A 234 7.02 -3.17 -9.85
C ASN A 234 7.92 -4.25 -10.48
N CYS A 235 7.51 -5.53 -10.50
CA CYS A 235 8.30 -6.66 -10.98
C CYS A 235 8.87 -6.42 -12.38
N ALA A 236 8.05 -5.95 -13.32
CA ALA A 236 8.49 -5.69 -14.69
C ALA A 236 9.61 -4.63 -14.80
N LYS A 237 9.67 -3.66 -13.89
CA LYS A 237 10.73 -2.62 -13.88
C LYS A 237 12.09 -3.21 -13.52
N GLU A 238 12.13 -4.19 -12.62
CA GLU A 238 13.37 -4.75 -12.07
C GLU A 238 13.77 -6.09 -12.70
N ALA A 239 12.87 -6.74 -13.44
CA ALA A 239 13.12 -7.99 -14.14
C ALA A 239 14.30 -7.89 -15.14
N PRO A 240 15.12 -8.94 -15.30
CA PRO A 240 16.29 -8.91 -16.18
C PRO A 240 15.89 -8.73 -17.65
N ARG A 241 16.73 -8.05 -18.44
CA ARG A 241 16.47 -7.78 -19.86
C ARG A 241 17.28 -8.74 -20.74
N ILE A 242 16.69 -9.18 -21.86
CA ILE A 242 17.40 -10.01 -22.84
C ILE A 242 18.35 -9.11 -23.64
N GLY A 243 19.63 -9.14 -23.29
CA GLY A 243 20.72 -8.47 -24.01
C GLY A 243 21.27 -9.27 -25.18
N ASN A 244 22.34 -8.73 -25.80
CA ASN A 244 23.00 -9.35 -26.96
C ASN A 244 24.03 -10.42 -26.57
N SER A 245 24.55 -10.37 -25.34
CA SER A 245 25.54 -11.34 -24.86
C SER A 245 24.91 -12.72 -24.62
N ARG A 246 25.62 -13.77 -25.02
CA ARG A 246 25.22 -15.17 -24.75
C ARG A 246 25.68 -15.68 -23.38
N TYR A 247 26.67 -15.03 -22.79
CA TYR A 247 27.34 -15.48 -21.56
C TYR A 247 26.94 -14.65 -20.33
N ASN A 248 26.34 -13.47 -20.53
CA ASN A 248 25.82 -12.62 -19.46
C ASN A 248 24.71 -13.34 -18.70
N GLN A 249 24.92 -13.53 -17.39
CA GLN A 249 24.04 -14.33 -16.54
C GLN A 249 22.64 -13.72 -16.39
N SER A 250 22.54 -12.39 -16.38
CA SER A 250 21.26 -11.66 -16.39
C SER A 250 20.46 -11.95 -17.67
N THR A 251 21.12 -12.03 -18.82
CA THR A 251 20.49 -12.38 -20.11
C THR A 251 20.08 -13.85 -20.13
N ILE A 252 20.84 -14.74 -19.51
CA ILE A 252 20.48 -16.16 -19.34
C ILE A 252 19.22 -16.27 -18.49
N MET A 253 19.19 -15.62 -17.33
CA MET A 253 18.02 -15.57 -16.45
C MET A 253 16.78 -15.03 -17.17
N ALA A 254 16.91 -13.95 -17.95
CA ALA A 254 15.80 -13.40 -18.73
C ALA A 254 15.25 -14.40 -19.77
N LYS A 255 16.12 -15.20 -20.39
CA LYS A 255 15.71 -16.28 -21.32
C LYS A 255 15.04 -17.45 -20.59
N GLU A 256 15.45 -17.75 -19.36
CA GLU A 256 14.80 -18.77 -18.53
C GLU A 256 13.40 -18.33 -18.10
N ILE A 257 13.25 -17.10 -17.63
CA ILE A 257 11.94 -16.50 -17.32
C ILE A 257 11.05 -16.49 -18.56
N ALA A 258 11.59 -16.13 -19.73
CA ALA A 258 10.83 -16.17 -20.98
C ALA A 258 10.29 -17.56 -21.31
N LYS A 259 11.09 -18.62 -21.10
CA LYS A 259 10.67 -20.02 -21.29
C LYS A 259 9.70 -20.50 -20.21
N TYR A 260 9.81 -19.99 -18.98
CA TYR A 260 8.85 -20.27 -17.92
C TYR A 260 7.48 -19.65 -18.20
N ILE A 261 7.48 -18.40 -18.69
CA ILE A 261 6.27 -17.68 -19.04
C ILE A 261 5.60 -18.32 -20.26
N GLN A 262 6.39 -18.57 -21.32
CA GLN A 262 5.94 -19.20 -22.55
C GLN A 262 6.75 -20.50 -22.81
N PRO A 263 6.32 -21.65 -22.27
CA PRO A 263 7.00 -22.92 -22.42
C PRO A 263 7.10 -23.38 -23.87
N ILE A 264 8.26 -23.95 -24.21
CA ILE A 264 8.50 -24.55 -25.52
C ILE A 264 8.02 -26.00 -25.46
N ILE A 265 7.03 -26.34 -26.29
CA ILE A 265 6.52 -27.70 -26.41
C ILE A 265 7.58 -28.54 -27.15
N ASN A 266 8.29 -29.42 -26.45
CA ASN A 266 9.21 -30.37 -27.08
C ASN A 266 8.44 -31.62 -27.50
N THR A 267 8.09 -31.71 -28.78
CA THR A 267 7.74 -32.99 -29.42
C THR A 267 9.00 -33.61 -30.01
N THR A 268 9.09 -34.94 -30.01
CA THR A 268 10.28 -35.70 -30.44
C THR A 268 10.69 -35.45 -31.90
N ASP A 269 9.84 -34.82 -32.69
CA ASP A 269 10.00 -34.64 -34.14
C ASP A 269 10.41 -33.22 -34.57
N LYS A 270 10.71 -32.30 -33.64
CA LYS A 270 11.07 -30.92 -34.01
C LYS A 270 12.51 -30.81 -34.51
N SER A 271 12.66 -30.24 -35.71
CA SER A 271 13.97 -29.82 -36.24
C SER A 271 14.61 -28.71 -35.39
N GLU A 272 15.93 -28.60 -35.44
CA GLU A 272 16.67 -27.53 -34.75
C GLU A 272 16.19 -26.12 -35.15
N LYS A 273 15.80 -25.94 -36.42
CA LYS A 273 15.23 -24.69 -36.94
C LYS A 273 13.91 -24.35 -36.25
N GLN A 274 13.02 -25.33 -36.06
CA GLN A 274 11.74 -25.14 -35.35
C GLN A 274 11.97 -24.83 -33.87
N LEU A 275 12.90 -25.54 -33.22
CA LEU A 275 13.24 -25.27 -31.81
C LEU A 275 13.79 -23.86 -31.61
N ASN A 276 14.61 -23.36 -32.55
CA ASN A 276 15.15 -22.00 -32.50
C ASN A 276 14.07 -20.94 -32.78
N ALA A 277 13.10 -21.23 -33.65
CA ALA A 277 11.94 -20.37 -33.86
C ALA A 277 11.07 -20.26 -32.59
N ASP A 278 10.79 -21.39 -31.93
CA ASP A 278 10.02 -21.43 -30.69
C ASP A 278 10.71 -20.64 -29.56
N LYS A 279 12.04 -20.81 -29.40
CA LYS A 279 12.84 -19.99 -28.49
C LYS A 279 12.70 -18.49 -28.81
N GLY A 280 12.79 -18.13 -30.09
CA GLY A 280 12.61 -16.77 -30.55
C GLY A 280 11.25 -16.19 -30.17
N TYR A 281 10.18 -16.99 -30.31
CA TYR A 281 8.84 -16.60 -29.91
C TYR A 281 8.73 -16.33 -28.40
N SER A 282 9.22 -17.24 -27.55
CA SER A 282 9.22 -17.03 -26.09
C SER A 282 9.97 -15.76 -25.69
N TYR A 283 11.14 -15.49 -26.30
CA TYR A 283 11.93 -14.30 -26.01
C TYR A 283 11.24 -13.00 -26.42
N GLN A 284 10.57 -12.99 -27.58
CA GLN A 284 9.82 -11.82 -28.04
C GLN A 284 8.56 -11.59 -27.20
N SER A 285 7.88 -12.66 -26.79
CA SER A 285 6.74 -12.59 -25.88
C SER A 285 7.12 -11.94 -24.55
N TYR A 286 8.24 -12.37 -23.96
CA TYR A 286 8.77 -11.77 -22.73
C TYR A 286 9.09 -10.27 -22.89
N LYS A 287 9.77 -9.88 -23.98
CA LYS A 287 10.09 -8.47 -24.25
C LYS A 287 8.82 -7.61 -24.37
N ARG A 288 7.81 -8.11 -25.07
CA ARG A 288 6.51 -7.43 -25.22
C ARG A 288 5.81 -7.29 -23.88
N LEU A 289 5.70 -8.39 -23.11
CA LEU A 289 5.09 -8.39 -21.77
C LEU A 289 5.71 -7.31 -20.88
N ILE A 290 7.04 -7.33 -20.75
CA ILE A 290 7.77 -6.35 -19.93
C ILE A 290 7.49 -4.92 -20.41
N SER A 291 7.56 -4.67 -21.73
CA SER A 291 7.31 -3.36 -22.30
C SER A 291 5.89 -2.86 -22.00
N THR A 292 4.89 -3.74 -22.16
CA THR A 292 3.49 -3.42 -21.91
C THR A 292 3.24 -3.06 -20.44
N VAL A 293 3.73 -3.89 -19.51
CA VAL A 293 3.56 -3.64 -18.07
C VAL A 293 4.31 -2.37 -17.64
N CYS A 294 5.56 -2.17 -18.09
CA CYS A 294 6.31 -0.95 -17.79
C CYS A 294 5.62 0.31 -18.31
N HIS A 295 5.06 0.28 -19.52
CA HIS A 295 4.36 1.43 -20.10
C HIS A 295 3.14 1.84 -19.28
N VAL A 296 2.36 0.87 -18.78
CA VAL A 296 1.23 1.15 -17.86
C VAL A 296 1.73 1.75 -16.55
N LEU A 297 2.78 1.18 -15.97
CA LEU A 297 3.39 1.70 -14.74
C LEU A 297 4.00 3.10 -14.91
N GLU A 298 4.51 3.43 -16.09
CA GLU A 298 5.04 4.76 -16.43
C GLU A 298 3.93 5.78 -16.56
N LYS A 299 2.84 5.44 -17.26
CA LYS A 299 1.64 6.30 -17.35
C LYS A 299 0.99 6.58 -15.99
N ALA A 300 1.02 5.60 -15.10
CA ALA A 300 0.53 5.74 -13.73
C ALA A 300 1.54 6.43 -12.80
N SER A 301 2.77 6.72 -13.26
CA SER A 301 3.80 7.30 -12.40
C SER A 301 3.53 8.77 -12.09
N PRO A 302 3.83 9.23 -10.87
CA PRO A 302 3.70 10.64 -10.49
C PRO A 302 4.43 11.57 -11.45
N THR A 303 5.65 11.20 -11.84
CA THR A 303 6.49 12.01 -12.72
C THR A 303 5.86 12.20 -14.10
N PHE A 304 5.23 11.15 -14.67
CA PHE A 304 4.52 11.28 -15.95
C PHE A 304 3.28 12.15 -15.80
N VAL A 305 2.51 11.98 -14.71
CA VAL A 305 1.34 12.82 -14.43
C VAL A 305 1.75 14.28 -14.23
N ASP A 306 2.79 14.55 -13.44
CA ASP A 306 3.36 15.88 -13.23
C ASP A 306 3.88 16.49 -14.52
N GLU A 307 4.51 15.69 -15.39
CA GLU A 307 4.97 16.14 -16.69
C GLU A 307 3.80 16.44 -17.63
N GLN A 308 2.75 15.64 -17.63
CA GLN A 308 1.51 15.94 -18.35
C GLN A 308 0.83 17.20 -17.81
N VAL A 309 0.77 17.38 -16.50
CA VAL A 309 0.30 18.60 -15.85
C VAL A 309 1.15 19.78 -16.28
N ARG A 310 2.49 19.66 -16.24
CA ARG A 310 3.46 20.69 -16.66
C ARG A 310 3.33 21.04 -18.15
N LEU A 311 3.10 20.05 -19.01
CA LEU A 311 2.87 20.24 -20.44
C LEU A 311 1.51 20.92 -20.70
N ARG A 312 0.49 20.63 -19.89
CA ARG A 312 -0.78 21.37 -19.87
C ARG A 312 -0.57 22.80 -19.37
N THR A 313 0.19 23.03 -18.29
CA THR A 313 0.53 24.38 -17.81
C THR A 313 1.38 25.17 -18.80
N ARG A 314 2.18 24.50 -19.64
CA ARG A 314 2.89 25.17 -20.76
C ARG A 314 1.94 25.67 -21.85
N ARG A 315 0.76 25.05 -22.02
CA ARG A 315 -0.30 25.55 -22.89
C ARG A 315 -1.06 26.70 -22.24
N ASP A 316 -1.25 26.66 -20.92
CA ASP A 316 -1.86 27.75 -20.13
C ASP A 316 -0.86 28.88 -19.89
N ARG A 317 -0.62 29.68 -20.92
CA ARG A 317 0.25 30.87 -20.92
C ARG A 317 -0.34 32.05 -20.10
N ALA A 318 -0.71 31.84 -18.84
CA ALA A 318 -1.03 32.93 -17.92
C ALA A 318 0.00 32.95 -16.78
N PHE A 319 0.76 34.05 -16.70
CA PHE A 319 1.74 34.39 -15.65
C PHE A 319 3.11 33.71 -15.72
N ARG A 320 4.08 34.39 -16.37
CA ARG A 320 5.50 34.05 -16.26
C ARG A 320 6.10 34.71 -15.01
N TYR A 321 6.11 33.99 -13.89
CA TYR A 321 6.96 34.34 -12.75
C TYR A 321 8.45 34.10 -13.10
N THR A 322 9.33 34.98 -12.66
CA THR A 322 10.79 34.74 -12.66
C THR A 322 11.14 33.59 -11.73
N LYS A 323 12.36 33.04 -11.82
CA LYS A 323 12.83 31.98 -10.91
C LYS A 323 12.74 32.43 -9.44
N GLU A 324 13.19 33.64 -9.16
CA GLU A 324 13.11 34.26 -7.82
C GLU A 324 11.67 34.43 -7.35
N GLN A 325 10.77 34.89 -8.22
CA GLN A 325 9.34 35.01 -7.88
C GLN A 325 8.71 33.65 -7.58
N ARG A 326 9.10 32.59 -8.30
CA ARG A 326 8.64 31.22 -8.00
C ARG A 326 9.17 30.73 -6.65
N GLU A 327 10.45 30.93 -6.38
CA GLU A 327 11.04 30.55 -5.09
C GLU A 327 10.39 31.32 -3.94
N GLN A 328 10.13 32.62 -4.10
CA GLN A 328 9.38 33.41 -3.12
C GLN A 328 7.96 32.90 -2.91
N LEU A 329 7.24 32.54 -3.97
CA LEU A 329 5.88 31.99 -3.88
C LEU A 329 5.85 30.61 -3.20
N LEU A 330 6.82 29.74 -3.50
CA LEU A 330 6.92 28.41 -2.89
C LEU A 330 7.30 28.48 -1.40
N ASN A 331 8.10 29.48 -1.02
CA ASN A 331 8.51 29.70 0.37
C ASN A 331 7.50 30.53 1.17
N ALA A 332 6.53 31.18 0.51
CA ALA A 332 5.50 31.96 1.18
C ALA A 332 4.48 31.03 1.85
N PRO A 333 3.95 31.39 3.03
CA PRO A 333 2.87 30.63 3.64
C PRO A 333 1.62 30.65 2.73
N PRO A 334 0.74 29.64 2.84
CA PRO A 334 -0.55 29.64 2.16
C PRO A 334 -1.32 30.93 2.44
N SER A 335 -2.09 31.40 1.45
CA SER A 335 -2.84 32.65 1.61
C SER A 335 -3.92 32.51 2.68
N ASN A 336 -4.25 33.64 3.34
CA ASN A 336 -5.31 33.68 4.35
C ASN A 336 -6.68 33.25 3.79
N TYR A 337 -6.92 33.42 2.49
CA TYR A 337 -8.14 32.95 1.82
C TYR A 337 -8.27 31.43 1.81
N ILE A 338 -7.16 30.70 1.93
CA ILE A 338 -7.14 29.24 1.99
C ILE A 338 -7.25 28.78 3.44
N THR A 339 -6.52 29.42 4.36
CA THR A 339 -6.45 28.99 5.76
C THR A 339 -7.62 29.49 6.61
N ASN A 340 -8.20 30.63 6.25
CA ASN A 340 -9.33 31.25 6.95
C ASN A 340 -10.36 31.79 5.93
N PRO A 341 -11.01 30.92 5.14
CA PRO A 341 -12.01 31.36 4.19
C PRO A 341 -13.25 31.88 4.92
N GLU A 342 -13.76 33.02 4.47
CA GLU A 342 -15.02 33.59 4.97
C GLU A 342 -16.17 33.19 4.03
N PRO A 343 -17.33 32.77 4.56
CA PRO A 343 -18.50 32.51 3.73
C PRO A 343 -19.04 33.82 3.15
N GLU A 344 -19.53 33.77 1.90
CA GLU A 344 -20.22 34.92 1.30
C GLU A 344 -21.46 35.29 2.14
N PRO A 345 -21.69 36.58 2.42
CA PRO A 345 -22.87 37.03 3.15
C PRO A 345 -24.12 36.76 2.32
N VAL A 346 -25.00 35.92 2.86
CA VAL A 346 -26.29 35.56 2.24
C VAL A 346 -27.39 35.59 3.29
N VAL A 347 -28.63 35.82 2.86
CA VAL A 347 -29.81 35.81 3.73
C VAL A 347 -30.37 34.39 3.77
N PRO A 348 -30.42 33.71 4.94
CA PRO A 348 -31.03 32.40 5.06
C PRO A 348 -32.51 32.41 4.69
N CYS A 349 -32.99 31.30 4.10
CA CYS A 349 -34.41 31.15 3.79
C CYS A 349 -35.25 31.13 5.08
N SER A 350 -36.49 31.60 4.97
CA SER A 350 -37.42 31.55 6.10
C SER A 350 -37.98 30.12 6.28
N LEU A 351 -38.50 29.81 7.47
CA LEU A 351 -39.12 28.50 7.71
C LEU A 351 -40.41 28.33 6.90
N GLU A 352 -41.14 29.42 6.66
CA GLU A 352 -42.35 29.43 5.83
C GLU A 352 -42.04 29.02 4.38
N GLU A 353 -40.87 29.39 3.84
CA GLU A 353 -40.44 28.95 2.52
C GLU A 353 -40.07 27.46 2.48
N LEU A 354 -39.61 26.88 3.59
CA LEU A 354 -39.34 25.44 3.70
C LEU A 354 -40.61 24.62 3.98
N GLN A 355 -41.63 25.22 4.57
CA GLN A 355 -42.82 24.55 5.09
C GLN A 355 -43.47 23.55 4.12
N PRO A 356 -43.66 23.86 2.81
CA PRO A 356 -44.24 22.89 1.87
C PRO A 356 -43.42 21.60 1.73
N LEU A 357 -42.09 21.71 1.75
CA LEU A 357 -41.19 20.55 1.72
C LEU A 357 -41.28 19.77 3.04
N LEU A 358 -41.26 20.46 4.17
CA LEU A 358 -41.34 19.83 5.49
C LEU A 358 -42.62 18.99 5.63
N GLU A 359 -43.76 19.55 5.24
CA GLU A 359 -45.05 18.86 5.28
C GLU A 359 -45.07 17.63 4.37
N HIS A 360 -44.48 17.73 3.18
CA HIS A 360 -44.37 16.60 2.27
C HIS A 360 -43.55 15.46 2.90
N LEU A 361 -42.37 15.76 3.45
CA LEU A 361 -41.49 14.79 4.09
C LEU A 361 -42.15 14.12 5.31
N ILE A 362 -42.83 14.91 6.15
CA ILE A 362 -43.60 14.41 7.31
C ILE A 362 -44.74 13.50 6.86
N SER A 363 -45.42 13.83 5.77
CA SER A 363 -46.52 13.01 5.24
C SER A 363 -46.06 11.68 4.62
N ASN A 364 -44.74 11.50 4.42
CA ASN A 364 -44.11 10.33 3.80
C ASN A 364 -44.77 9.91 2.47
N LYS A 365 -45.24 10.88 1.67
CA LYS A 365 -45.78 10.62 0.35
C LYS A 365 -44.65 10.15 -0.58
N PRO A 366 -44.90 9.17 -1.47
CA PRO A 366 -43.86 8.68 -2.37
C PRO A 366 -43.35 9.80 -3.28
N GLY A 367 -42.05 9.73 -3.60
CA GLY A 367 -41.43 10.60 -4.59
C GLY A 367 -41.87 10.28 -6.02
N PRO A 368 -41.35 11.02 -7.02
CA PRO A 368 -41.63 10.75 -8.42
C PRO A 368 -41.11 9.37 -8.84
N SER A 369 -41.89 8.66 -9.66
CA SER A 369 -41.58 7.30 -10.14
C SER A 369 -40.95 7.25 -11.55
N ASP A 370 -40.98 8.36 -12.27
CA ASP A 370 -40.44 8.52 -13.64
C ASP A 370 -39.30 9.54 -13.62
N ASP A 371 -38.18 9.25 -14.28
CA ASP A 371 -37.00 10.11 -14.37
C ASP A 371 -37.28 11.48 -15.02
N ASN A 372 -38.37 11.61 -15.78
CA ASN A 372 -38.81 12.89 -16.35
C ASN A 372 -39.65 13.74 -15.38
N GLN A 373 -39.92 13.27 -14.16
CA GLN A 373 -40.74 13.96 -13.17
C GLN A 373 -39.92 14.42 -11.96
N SER A 374 -40.31 15.56 -11.38
CA SER A 374 -39.78 16.03 -10.10
C SER A 374 -40.87 16.72 -9.29
N ILE A 375 -40.74 16.69 -7.96
CA ILE A 375 -41.60 17.43 -7.05
C ILE A 375 -40.82 18.67 -6.60
N VAL A 376 -41.23 19.82 -7.10
CA VAL A 376 -40.58 21.11 -6.84
C VAL A 376 -41.34 21.84 -5.73
N PHE A 377 -40.59 22.33 -4.74
CA PHE A 377 -41.11 23.17 -3.65
C PHE A 377 -40.55 24.59 -3.77
N SER A 378 -41.05 25.50 -2.94
CA SER A 378 -40.46 26.85 -2.79
C SER A 378 -38.96 26.78 -2.47
N ARG A 379 -38.55 25.74 -1.72
CA ARG A 379 -37.14 25.41 -1.45
C ARG A 379 -36.93 23.92 -1.69
N GLY A 380 -36.11 23.62 -2.69
CA GLY A 380 -35.65 22.29 -3.00
C GLY A 380 -36.57 21.47 -3.90
N THR A 381 -36.02 20.37 -4.40
CA THR A 381 -36.67 19.49 -5.38
C THR A 381 -36.41 18.04 -5.02
N ILE A 382 -37.46 17.23 -4.98
CA ILE A 382 -37.32 15.76 -4.90
C ILE A 382 -37.32 15.21 -6.33
N MET A 383 -36.26 14.48 -6.66
CA MET A 383 -36.08 13.80 -7.94
C MET A 383 -36.22 12.28 -7.75
N THR A 384 -36.28 11.58 -8.88
CA THR A 384 -36.43 10.12 -8.94
C THR A 384 -35.31 9.41 -8.20
N GLY A 385 -35.64 8.26 -7.61
CA GLY A 385 -34.69 7.46 -6.83
C GLY A 385 -34.30 8.07 -5.49
N GLY A 386 -35.07 9.00 -4.93
CA GLY A 386 -34.94 9.49 -3.56
C GLY A 386 -33.90 10.59 -3.33
N ARG A 387 -33.57 11.35 -4.38
CA ARG A 387 -32.65 12.49 -4.30
C ARG A 387 -33.40 13.75 -3.92
N LEU A 388 -33.06 14.36 -2.77
CA LEU A 388 -33.53 15.68 -2.37
C LEU A 388 -32.43 16.72 -2.64
N ASP A 389 -32.66 17.60 -3.63
CA ASP A 389 -31.74 18.67 -3.98
C ASP A 389 -32.16 19.99 -3.32
N LEU A 390 -31.32 20.47 -2.41
CA LEU A 390 -31.40 21.75 -1.71
C LEU A 390 -30.14 22.58 -1.95
N CYS A 391 -29.39 22.32 -3.04
CA CYS A 391 -28.19 23.08 -3.31
C CYS A 391 -28.50 24.57 -3.53
N LYS A 392 -27.70 25.44 -2.89
CA LYS A 392 -27.82 26.91 -2.99
C LYS A 392 -29.19 27.46 -2.58
N GLN A 393 -29.89 26.76 -1.68
CA GLN A 393 -31.19 27.21 -1.15
C GLN A 393 -31.07 28.06 0.11
N VAL A 394 -29.85 28.20 0.64
CA VAL A 394 -29.52 28.94 1.86
C VAL A 394 -30.39 28.51 3.04
N VAL A 395 -30.55 27.19 3.22
CA VAL A 395 -31.32 26.57 4.34
C VAL A 395 -30.88 27.16 5.68
N GLY A 396 -29.57 27.40 5.83
CA GLY A 396 -28.99 28.09 6.96
C GLY A 396 -29.12 27.35 8.30
N PRO A 397 -28.55 27.93 9.37
CA PRO A 397 -28.46 27.27 10.66
C PRO A 397 -29.81 26.98 11.33
N LYS A 398 -30.85 27.76 11.02
CA LYS A 398 -32.20 27.60 11.62
C LYS A 398 -33.09 26.61 10.85
N GLY A 399 -32.88 26.45 9.54
CA GLY A 399 -33.72 25.60 8.69
C GLY A 399 -33.32 24.12 8.71
N ILE A 400 -32.06 23.82 9.02
CA ILE A 400 -31.51 22.45 8.92
C ILE A 400 -32.11 21.49 9.95
N GLN A 401 -32.30 21.92 11.20
CA GLN A 401 -32.86 21.07 12.25
C GLN A 401 -34.34 20.69 11.97
N PRO A 402 -35.24 21.63 11.60
CA PRO A 402 -36.59 21.29 11.16
C PRO A 402 -36.61 20.35 9.95
N LEU A 403 -35.73 20.57 8.97
CA LEU A 403 -35.61 19.71 7.80
C LEU A 403 -35.27 18.27 8.17
N LEU A 404 -34.20 18.06 8.94
CA LEU A 404 -33.79 16.73 9.35
C LEU A 404 -34.81 16.07 10.27
N ASN A 405 -35.51 16.83 11.12
CA ASN A 405 -36.63 16.32 11.91
C ASN A 405 -37.79 15.81 11.04
N ALA A 406 -38.14 16.53 9.96
CA ALA A 406 -39.16 16.10 9.01
C ALA A 406 -38.77 14.81 8.25
N MET A 407 -37.47 14.56 8.07
CA MET A 407 -36.95 13.39 7.36
C MET A 407 -36.86 12.11 8.20
N LYS A 408 -36.89 12.19 9.55
CA LYS A 408 -36.61 11.06 10.45
C LYS A 408 -37.41 9.78 10.13
N ASN A 409 -38.67 9.93 9.75
CA ASN A 409 -39.57 8.82 9.42
C ASN A 409 -39.88 8.72 7.91
N SER A 410 -39.21 9.51 7.09
CA SER A 410 -39.45 9.55 5.66
C SER A 410 -38.63 8.48 4.95
N SER A 411 -39.30 7.61 4.20
CA SER A 411 -38.65 6.66 3.30
C SER A 411 -38.35 7.25 1.92
N VAL A 412 -38.72 8.52 1.70
CA VAL A 412 -38.67 9.18 0.38
C VAL A 412 -37.25 9.54 -0.02
N VAL A 413 -36.39 9.88 0.94
CA VAL A 413 -35.05 10.43 0.67
C VAL A 413 -33.96 9.44 1.08
N ASN A 414 -33.09 9.11 0.14
CA ASN A 414 -31.87 8.34 0.36
C ASN A 414 -30.59 9.13 0.04
N ARG A 415 -30.70 10.25 -0.68
CA ARG A 415 -29.56 11.12 -1.02
C ARG A 415 -29.93 12.57 -0.71
N LEU A 416 -29.25 13.16 0.26
CA LEU A 416 -29.45 14.56 0.62
C LEU A 416 -28.36 15.44 0.03
N LEU A 417 -28.76 16.39 -0.82
CA LEU A 417 -27.87 17.36 -1.45
C LEU A 417 -28.11 18.74 -0.86
N LEU A 418 -27.24 19.10 0.08
CA LEU A 418 -27.29 20.34 0.84
C LEU A 418 -26.09 21.24 0.50
N GLY A 419 -25.66 21.28 -0.77
CA GLY A 419 -24.47 22.04 -1.16
C GLY A 419 -24.65 23.57 -1.10
N ASN A 420 -23.73 24.32 -0.51
CA ASN A 420 -23.76 25.79 -0.38
C ASN A 420 -24.98 26.31 0.39
N ASN A 421 -25.21 25.82 1.62
CA ASN A 421 -26.33 26.24 2.46
C ASN A 421 -25.93 26.91 3.77
N ILE A 422 -24.63 27.13 4.01
CA ILE A 422 -24.07 27.85 5.18
C ILE A 422 -24.66 27.41 6.54
N VAL A 423 -24.90 26.11 6.72
CA VAL A 423 -25.56 25.61 7.94
C VAL A 423 -24.65 25.63 9.18
N GLY A 424 -23.32 25.66 8.99
CA GLY A 424 -22.32 25.81 10.05
C GLY A 424 -22.43 24.77 11.18
N LEU A 425 -21.91 25.12 12.36
CA LEU A 425 -21.92 24.23 13.54
C LEU A 425 -23.32 23.71 13.91
N PRO A 426 -24.41 24.51 13.90
CA PRO A 426 -25.75 23.99 14.18
C PRO A 426 -26.19 22.93 13.17
N GLY A 427 -25.81 23.08 11.90
CA GLY A 427 -26.04 22.06 10.87
C GLY A 427 -25.24 20.80 11.09
N ALA A 428 -23.96 20.91 11.47
CA ALA A 428 -23.14 19.75 11.78
C ALA A 428 -23.70 18.94 12.96
N GLN A 429 -24.16 19.62 14.02
CA GLN A 429 -24.83 18.97 15.15
C GLN A 429 -26.11 18.27 14.70
N ALA A 430 -26.99 18.95 13.95
CA ALA A 430 -28.24 18.37 13.48
C ALA A 430 -28.02 17.14 12.58
N ILE A 431 -26.98 17.15 11.73
CA ILE A 431 -26.58 16.02 10.88
C ILE A 431 -26.05 14.87 11.74
N SER A 432 -25.16 15.15 12.69
CA SER A 432 -24.60 14.16 13.62
C SER A 432 -25.71 13.47 14.42
N ASP A 433 -26.63 14.25 15.00
CA ASP A 433 -27.79 13.75 15.74
C ASP A 433 -28.70 12.92 14.84
N TYR A 434 -28.91 13.34 13.58
CA TYR A 434 -29.73 12.57 12.65
C TYR A 434 -29.10 11.21 12.35
N ILE A 435 -27.80 11.13 12.07
CA ILE A 435 -27.10 9.88 11.80
C ILE A 435 -27.14 8.96 13.03
N HIS A 436 -26.84 9.48 14.21
CA HIS A 436 -26.83 8.69 15.44
C HIS A 436 -28.21 8.17 15.85
N LEU A 437 -29.25 9.02 15.77
CA LEU A 437 -30.57 8.69 16.31
C LEU A 437 -31.46 7.94 15.31
N ASN A 438 -31.12 7.92 14.02
CA ASN A 438 -31.92 7.30 12.96
C ASN A 438 -31.15 6.18 12.26
N THR A 439 -30.76 5.14 13.00
CA THR A 439 -29.96 4.01 12.50
C THR A 439 -30.63 3.20 11.39
N ASN A 440 -31.93 3.36 11.17
CA ASN A 440 -32.69 2.75 10.07
C ASN A 440 -32.96 3.74 8.90
N SER A 441 -32.32 4.91 8.91
CA SER A 441 -32.44 5.89 7.83
C SER A 441 -31.99 5.30 6.50
N ASN A 442 -32.72 5.63 5.43
CA ASN A 442 -32.36 5.23 4.05
C ASN A 442 -31.25 6.11 3.45
N ILE A 443 -30.75 7.12 4.16
CA ILE A 443 -29.73 8.03 3.62
C ILE A 443 -28.39 7.31 3.47
N ASP A 444 -27.99 7.08 2.22
CA ASP A 444 -26.68 6.52 1.85
C ASP A 444 -25.67 7.60 1.42
N THR A 445 -26.14 8.80 1.07
CA THR A 445 -25.31 9.87 0.51
C THR A 445 -25.60 11.21 1.17
N TRP A 446 -24.55 11.78 1.73
CA TRP A 446 -24.52 13.15 2.25
C TRP A 446 -23.68 14.03 1.34
N TYR A 447 -24.33 14.85 0.53
CA TYR A 447 -23.66 15.90 -0.23
C TYR A 447 -23.79 17.24 0.50
N ILE A 448 -22.80 17.57 1.30
CA ILE A 448 -22.83 18.68 2.26
C ILE A 448 -21.67 19.66 2.00
N ALA A 449 -21.32 19.81 0.73
CA ALA A 449 -20.31 20.73 0.22
C ALA A 449 -20.61 22.21 0.58
N GLY A 450 -19.60 23.01 0.92
CA GLY A 450 -19.76 24.47 1.08
C GLY A 450 -20.73 24.90 2.18
N ASN A 451 -20.70 24.26 3.34
CA ASN A 451 -21.57 24.55 4.48
C ASN A 451 -20.88 25.26 5.65
N ASN A 452 -19.65 25.73 5.43
CA ASN A 452 -18.80 26.32 6.46
C ASN A 452 -18.53 25.33 7.61
N PHE A 453 -18.20 24.08 7.27
CA PHE A 453 -17.76 23.08 8.24
C PHE A 453 -16.26 23.16 8.48
N ASP A 454 -15.90 23.64 9.65
CA ASP A 454 -14.54 23.65 10.17
C ASP A 454 -14.19 22.34 10.91
N SER A 455 -13.04 22.33 11.58
CA SER A 455 -12.57 21.18 12.36
C SER A 455 -13.58 20.72 13.42
N GLU A 456 -14.25 21.65 14.12
CA GLU A 456 -15.24 21.30 15.15
C GLU A 456 -16.46 20.65 14.51
N CYS A 457 -16.98 21.24 13.44
CA CYS A 457 -18.13 20.72 12.71
C CYS A 457 -17.88 19.29 12.19
N ILE A 458 -16.71 19.06 11.57
CA ILE A 458 -16.37 17.75 11.02
C ILE A 458 -16.14 16.70 12.10
N SER A 459 -15.66 17.10 13.30
CA SER A 459 -15.51 16.16 14.42
C SER A 459 -16.84 15.49 14.79
N LEU A 460 -17.94 16.26 14.86
CA LEU A 460 -19.29 15.78 15.19
C LEU A 460 -19.82 14.79 14.14
N ILE A 461 -19.62 15.12 12.85
CA ILE A 461 -20.07 14.27 11.75
C ILE A 461 -19.23 12.97 11.70
N CYS A 462 -17.92 13.07 11.90
CA CYS A 462 -17.02 11.91 11.92
C CYS A 462 -17.34 10.96 13.09
N ASP A 463 -17.65 11.50 14.26
CA ASP A 463 -18.00 10.69 15.43
C ASP A 463 -19.31 9.93 15.21
N ALA A 464 -20.30 10.56 14.57
CA ALA A 464 -21.52 9.88 14.16
C ALA A 464 -21.27 8.77 13.13
N LEU A 465 -20.45 9.07 12.12
CA LEU A 465 -20.12 8.11 11.08
C LEU A 465 -19.23 6.97 11.56
N ALA A 466 -18.44 7.12 12.62
CA ALA A 466 -17.53 6.07 13.09
C ALA A 466 -18.22 4.71 13.35
N THR A 467 -19.51 4.74 13.71
CA THR A 467 -20.32 3.53 13.96
C THR A 467 -21.45 3.33 12.96
N ASP A 468 -21.65 4.27 12.03
CA ASP A 468 -22.71 4.17 11.03
C ASP A 468 -22.39 3.13 9.95
N THR A 469 -23.40 2.34 9.58
CA THR A 469 -23.28 1.28 8.58
C THR A 469 -23.98 1.61 7.27
N ASN A 470 -24.76 2.68 7.21
CA ASN A 470 -25.66 3.00 6.09
C ASN A 470 -25.01 3.92 5.06
N VAL A 471 -24.36 4.99 5.51
CA VAL A 471 -23.75 6.01 4.66
C VAL A 471 -22.59 5.40 3.85
N LYS A 472 -22.69 5.54 2.53
CA LYS A 472 -21.70 5.08 1.56
C LYS A 472 -20.92 6.22 0.91
N ALA A 473 -21.49 7.43 0.87
CA ALA A 473 -20.85 8.57 0.23
C ALA A 473 -20.98 9.87 1.06
N LEU A 474 -19.85 10.53 1.28
CA LEU A 474 -19.74 11.78 2.02
C LEU A 474 -18.99 12.81 1.18
N TRP A 475 -19.67 13.89 0.78
CA TRP A 475 -19.08 14.93 -0.06
C TRP A 475 -18.95 16.23 0.72
N LEU A 476 -17.71 16.59 1.02
CA LEU A 476 -17.35 17.70 1.91
C LEU A 476 -16.65 18.85 1.19
N LYS A 477 -16.50 18.79 -0.14
CA LYS A 477 -15.78 19.80 -0.92
C LYS A 477 -16.16 21.23 -0.54
N ARG A 478 -15.19 22.13 -0.60
CA ARG A 478 -15.36 23.57 -0.30
C ARG A 478 -15.80 23.88 1.14
N ASN A 479 -15.50 23.01 2.10
CA ASN A 479 -15.61 23.31 3.54
C ASN A 479 -14.21 23.59 4.13
N PRO A 480 -14.05 24.52 5.09
CA PRO A 480 -12.77 24.84 5.73
C PRO A 480 -12.31 23.79 6.74
N ILE A 481 -12.14 22.54 6.30
CA ILE A 481 -11.80 21.42 7.17
C ILE A 481 -10.39 21.59 7.75
N LEU A 482 -9.45 22.01 6.90
CA LEU A 482 -8.04 22.19 7.23
C LEU A 482 -7.36 20.89 7.71
N ALA A 483 -6.05 20.95 7.95
CA ALA A 483 -5.30 19.80 8.49
C ALA A 483 -5.86 19.33 9.86
N THR A 484 -6.33 20.27 10.69
CA THR A 484 -6.92 19.98 12.01
C THR A 484 -8.19 19.14 11.91
N GLY A 485 -9.10 19.46 10.98
CA GLY A 485 -10.32 18.69 10.77
C GLY A 485 -10.06 17.29 10.19
N VAL A 486 -8.98 17.14 9.41
CA VAL A 486 -8.62 15.86 8.78
C VAL A 486 -8.22 14.81 9.81
N VAL A 487 -7.72 15.20 10.99
CA VAL A 487 -7.46 14.27 12.09
C VAL A 487 -8.72 13.47 12.47
N HIS A 488 -9.88 14.12 12.47
CA HIS A 488 -11.17 13.47 12.77
C HIS A 488 -11.61 12.52 11.66
N ILE A 489 -11.44 12.94 10.39
CA ILE A 489 -11.73 12.09 9.23
C ILE A 489 -10.83 10.85 9.24
N ALA A 490 -9.53 11.03 9.48
CA ALA A 490 -8.56 9.94 9.57
C ALA A 490 -8.93 8.94 10.67
N ARG A 491 -9.33 9.43 11.85
CA ARG A 491 -9.81 8.57 12.96
C ARG A 491 -11.10 7.83 12.60
N MET A 492 -12.05 8.49 11.94
CA MET A 492 -13.28 7.82 11.49
C MET A 492 -12.95 6.73 10.47
N LEU A 493 -12.04 6.98 9.52
CA LEU A 493 -11.64 5.99 8.53
C LEU A 493 -10.92 4.77 9.11
N THR A 494 -10.32 4.83 10.30
CA THR A 494 -9.74 3.62 10.91
C THR A 494 -10.79 2.67 11.50
N THR A 495 -12.04 3.13 11.68
CA THR A 495 -13.11 2.37 12.35
C THR A 495 -14.33 2.15 11.46
N ASN A 496 -14.69 3.13 10.63
CA ASN A 496 -15.77 2.99 9.66
C ASN A 496 -15.30 2.19 8.44
N HIS A 497 -15.95 1.06 8.23
CA HIS A 497 -15.69 0.15 7.12
C HIS A 497 -16.85 0.08 6.10
N TYR A 498 -17.65 1.14 6.03
CA TYR A 498 -18.85 1.20 5.19
C TYR A 498 -18.84 2.35 4.18
N LEU A 499 -18.18 3.46 4.52
CA LEU A 499 -17.98 4.59 3.62
C LEU A 499 -17.09 4.18 2.45
N GLN A 500 -17.55 4.49 1.23
CA GLN A 500 -16.90 4.11 -0.03
C GLN A 500 -16.43 5.33 -0.83
N THR A 501 -17.08 6.48 -0.66
CA THR A 501 -16.74 7.72 -1.35
C THR A 501 -16.59 8.86 -0.36
N LEU A 502 -15.47 9.58 -0.44
CA LEU A 502 -15.16 10.74 0.38
C LEU A 502 -14.61 11.86 -0.52
N ASP A 503 -15.33 12.96 -0.71
CA ASP A 503 -14.83 14.11 -1.49
C ASP A 503 -14.33 15.23 -0.57
N LEU A 504 -13.01 15.49 -0.61
CA LEU A 504 -12.33 16.55 0.14
C LEU A 504 -11.80 17.68 -0.75
N LEU A 505 -12.30 17.82 -1.98
CA LEU A 505 -11.82 18.82 -2.92
C LEU A 505 -11.93 20.24 -2.35
N ASN A 506 -10.82 20.97 -2.39
CA ASN A 506 -10.75 22.38 -1.99
C ASN A 506 -11.22 22.62 -0.52
N THR A 507 -10.71 21.80 0.41
CA THR A 507 -11.04 21.89 1.85
C THR A 507 -9.87 22.33 2.74
N GLY A 508 -8.79 22.81 2.13
CA GLY A 508 -7.63 23.35 2.84
C GLY A 508 -6.79 22.30 3.58
N LEU A 509 -6.82 21.03 3.16
CA LEU A 509 -5.97 19.96 3.72
C LEU A 509 -4.50 20.36 3.82
N LEU A 510 -3.98 20.95 2.74
CA LEU A 510 -2.55 21.19 2.51
C LEU A 510 -1.75 19.87 2.66
N ASP A 511 -0.42 19.99 2.70
CA ASP A 511 0.46 18.82 2.75
C ASP A 511 0.27 18.03 4.07
N GLU A 512 0.14 18.73 5.19
CA GLU A 512 -0.06 18.13 6.52
C GLU A 512 -1.35 17.29 6.58
N GLY A 513 -2.48 17.83 6.11
CA GLY A 513 -3.74 17.10 6.06
C GLY A 513 -3.67 15.90 5.12
N CYS A 514 -2.98 16.03 3.98
CA CYS A 514 -2.78 14.90 3.07
C CYS A 514 -1.97 13.77 3.73
N GLU A 515 -0.91 14.10 4.48
CA GLU A 515 -0.10 13.11 5.20
C GLU A 515 -0.94 12.36 6.24
N ILE A 516 -1.73 13.08 7.05
CA ILE A 516 -2.63 12.49 8.06
C ILE A 516 -3.63 11.54 7.40
N LEU A 517 -4.30 12.01 6.35
CA LEU A 517 -5.31 11.23 5.62
C LEU A 517 -4.71 9.97 5.00
N PHE A 518 -3.63 10.09 4.23
CA PHE A 518 -3.00 8.95 3.55
C PHE A 518 -2.42 7.93 4.53
N ASN A 519 -1.98 8.36 5.72
CA ASN A 519 -1.57 7.43 6.77
C ASN A 519 -2.74 6.58 7.27
N SER A 520 -3.94 7.16 7.44
CA SER A 520 -5.14 6.41 7.87
C SER A 520 -5.66 5.45 6.82
N LEU A 521 -5.53 5.80 5.53
CA LEU A 521 -6.00 4.96 4.42
C LEU A 521 -5.21 3.66 4.26
N LYS A 522 -4.04 3.53 4.89
CA LYS A 522 -3.27 2.27 4.90
C LYS A 522 -4.04 1.14 5.57
N SER A 523 -4.92 1.44 6.53
CA SER A 523 -5.74 0.46 7.24
C SER A 523 -7.21 0.45 6.81
N ASN A 524 -7.65 1.41 5.99
CA ASN A 524 -9.01 1.42 5.46
C ASN A 524 -9.02 0.81 4.05
N HIS A 525 -9.77 -0.27 3.88
CA HIS A 525 -9.90 -0.98 2.60
C HIS A 525 -11.29 -0.83 1.97
N THR A 526 -12.16 0.00 2.55
CA THR A 526 -13.56 0.15 2.13
C THR A 526 -13.78 1.42 1.33
N LEU A 527 -12.98 2.46 1.58
CA LEU A 527 -12.97 3.68 0.79
C LEU A 527 -12.37 3.38 -0.59
N LYS A 528 -13.16 3.62 -1.63
CA LYS A 528 -12.83 3.35 -3.03
C LYS A 528 -12.55 4.62 -3.82
N HIS A 529 -13.18 5.72 -3.43
CA HIS A 529 -13.09 7.00 -4.11
C HIS A 529 -12.75 8.10 -3.09
N LEU A 530 -11.66 8.83 -3.37
CA LEU A 530 -11.17 9.97 -2.60
C LEU A 530 -10.95 11.19 -3.49
#